data_AF-A0A131YS89-F1
#
_entry.id   AF-A0A131YS89-F1
#
_cell.length_a   1.000
_cell.length_b   1.000
_cell.length_c   1.000
_cell.angle_alpha   90.00
_cell.angle_beta   90.00
_cell.angle_gamma   90.00
#
_symmetry.space_group_name_H-M   'P 1'
#
loop_
_entity.id
_entity.type
_entity.pdbx_description
1 polymer ?
#
loop_
_entity_poly.entity_id
_entity_poly.type
_entity_poly.pdbx_seq_one_letter_code
_entity_poly.pdbx_strand_id
1 'polypeptide(L)'
;MHHCLTAVLLLVGCAFAQVAESNQLFDALNTNETIWVLRRSFERNTTCVSNKMVFLNKTDYQFNHTFINGTSWQLQNLYARLGVNGSKPYMNVSSQQGTTGIKYTLEFWNDTVKCGVLSFWMQAQNKCEMHAWESHINTTSTECEKKYNETCKGQSYAVYSSSCMKDAEKSN
;
A
#
# COMPACT_ATOMS: atom_id res chain seq x y z
N MET A 1 -41.31 19.44 54.11
CA MET A 1 -40.54 18.18 53.97
C MET A 1 -40.64 17.78 52.50
N HIS A 2 -39.74 18.28 51.66
CA HIS A 2 -38.65 17.49 51.05
C HIS A 2 -39.12 16.10 50.61
N HIS A 3 -39.31 15.88 49.31
CA HIS A 3 -38.29 15.22 48.49
C HIS A 3 -38.66 15.26 47.00
N CYS A 4 -37.89 16.07 46.27
CA CYS A 4 -37.56 15.88 44.87
C CYS A 4 -36.89 14.51 44.68
N LEU A 5 -37.23 13.74 43.65
CA LEU A 5 -36.38 12.69 43.04
C LEU A 5 -37.07 12.14 41.77
N THR A 6 -36.80 12.79 40.64
CA THR A 6 -35.97 12.28 39.50
C THR A 6 -36.69 11.33 38.54
N ALA A 7 -36.97 11.86 37.36
CA ALA A 7 -37.22 11.11 36.13
C ALA A 7 -35.97 10.34 35.71
N VAL A 8 -36.14 9.14 35.16
CA VAL A 8 -35.10 8.42 34.43
C VAL A 8 -35.64 8.08 33.03
N LEU A 9 -35.27 8.91 32.06
CA LEU A 9 -35.38 8.62 30.63
C LEU A 9 -34.25 7.66 30.27
N LEU A 10 -34.56 6.37 30.14
CA LEU A 10 -33.65 5.39 29.52
C LEU A 10 -33.72 5.55 28.01
N LEU A 11 -32.97 6.53 27.48
CA LEU A 11 -32.59 6.52 26.08
C LEU A 11 -31.54 5.42 25.88
N VAL A 12 -32.01 4.22 25.53
CA VAL A 12 -31.14 3.18 24.96
C VAL A 12 -30.75 3.65 23.56
N GLY A 13 -29.76 4.53 23.49
CA GLY A 13 -29.05 4.81 22.27
C GLY A 13 -28.21 3.59 21.92
N CYS A 14 -28.74 2.70 21.07
CA CYS A 14 -27.89 1.80 20.32
C CYS A 14 -27.01 2.68 19.43
N ALA A 15 -25.82 3.02 19.93
CA ALA A 15 -24.75 3.50 19.08
C ALA A 15 -24.46 2.37 18.11
N PHE A 16 -25.04 2.45 16.91
CA PHE A 16 -24.52 1.72 15.77
C PHE A 16 -23.12 2.26 15.57
N ALA A 17 -22.13 1.57 16.16
CA ALA A 17 -20.77 1.66 15.70
C ALA A 17 -20.80 1.13 14.27
N GLN A 18 -21.07 2.02 13.29
CA GLN A 18 -20.54 1.83 11.96
C GLN A 18 -19.03 1.85 12.15
N VAL A 19 -18.47 0.68 12.42
CA VAL A 19 -17.07 0.42 12.15
C VAL A 19 -16.97 0.60 10.65
N ALA A 20 -16.66 1.83 10.23
CA ALA A 20 -16.09 2.06 8.93
C ALA A 20 -14.82 1.22 8.95
N GLU A 21 -14.89 0.00 8.39
CA GLU A 21 -13.68 -0.76 8.11
C GLU A 21 -12.85 0.14 7.22
N SER A 22 -11.85 0.78 7.82
CA SER A 22 -10.94 1.67 7.10
C SER A 22 -10.27 0.82 6.04
N ASN A 23 -10.66 1.02 4.79
CA ASN A 23 -10.08 0.31 3.66
C ASN A 23 -8.79 1.04 3.26
N GLN A 24 -7.84 1.11 4.19
CA GLN A 24 -6.58 1.84 4.04
C GLN A 24 -5.82 1.43 2.77
N LEU A 25 -5.98 0.17 2.33
CA LEU A 25 -5.41 -0.29 1.08
C LEU A 25 -6.10 0.34 -0.12
N PHE A 26 -7.43 0.42 -0.15
CA PHE A 26 -8.13 1.17 -1.18
C PHE A 26 -7.71 2.64 -1.19
N ASP A 27 -7.63 3.29 -0.02
CA ASP A 27 -7.20 4.69 0.06
C ASP A 27 -5.77 4.90 -0.47
N ALA A 28 -4.86 3.97 -0.14
CA ALA A 28 -3.48 3.99 -0.65
C ALA A 28 -3.36 3.78 -2.16
N LEU A 29 -4.30 3.04 -2.76
CA LEU A 29 -4.32 2.72 -4.20
C LEU A 29 -5.15 3.70 -5.03
N ASN A 30 -6.10 4.40 -4.42
CA ASN A 30 -7.05 5.29 -5.09
C ASN A 30 -6.41 6.65 -5.43
N THR A 31 -5.47 6.63 -6.36
CA THR A 31 -4.76 7.82 -6.82
C THR A 31 -4.44 7.75 -8.30
N ASN A 32 -4.38 8.91 -8.95
CA ASN A 32 -3.89 9.06 -10.32
C ASN A 32 -2.37 9.24 -10.40
N GLU A 33 -1.71 9.35 -9.25
CA GLU A 33 -0.26 9.50 -9.15
C GLU A 33 0.47 8.18 -9.37
N THR A 34 1.75 8.28 -9.72
CA THR A 34 2.66 7.14 -9.68
C THR A 34 2.95 6.78 -8.22
N ILE A 35 2.87 5.49 -7.89
CA ILE A 35 3.29 4.96 -6.59
C ILE A 35 4.66 4.32 -6.76
N TRP A 36 5.67 4.89 -6.13
CA TRP A 36 7.06 4.43 -6.22
C TRP A 36 7.39 3.42 -5.12
N VAL A 37 8.16 2.39 -5.45
CA VAL A 37 8.84 1.55 -4.46
C VAL A 37 10.13 2.24 -4.06
N LEU A 38 10.23 2.66 -2.81
CA LEU A 38 11.40 3.36 -2.29
C LEU A 38 12.51 2.37 -1.93
N ARG A 39 12.15 1.33 -1.18
CA ARG A 39 13.08 0.33 -0.62
C ARG A 39 12.43 -1.04 -0.53
N ARG A 40 13.24 -2.09 -0.48
CA ARG A 40 12.79 -3.48 -0.31
C ARG A 40 13.75 -4.33 0.52
N SER A 41 13.26 -5.44 1.08
CA SER A 41 14.04 -6.37 1.92
C SER A 41 14.66 -7.57 1.19
N PHE A 42 14.75 -7.49 -0.13
CA PHE A 42 15.32 -8.56 -0.96
C PHE A 42 16.11 -7.98 -2.12
N GLU A 43 17.14 -8.71 -2.52
CA GLU A 43 17.93 -8.35 -3.68
C GLU A 43 17.23 -8.75 -4.97
N ARG A 44 17.24 -7.85 -5.94
CA ARG A 44 16.80 -8.08 -7.31
C ARG A 44 17.48 -7.02 -8.19
N ASN A 45 17.75 -7.34 -9.44
CA ASN A 45 18.41 -6.42 -10.37
C ASN A 45 17.39 -5.49 -11.06
N THR A 46 16.51 -4.87 -10.28
CA THR A 46 15.54 -3.89 -10.80
C THR A 46 15.53 -2.63 -9.95
N THR A 47 15.44 -1.49 -10.62
CA THR A 47 15.38 -0.14 -10.03
C THR A 47 14.20 0.62 -10.60
N CYS A 48 13.90 1.79 -10.02
CA CYS A 48 12.81 2.66 -10.47
C CYS A 48 11.48 1.92 -10.64
N VAL A 49 11.17 1.07 -9.66
CA VAL A 49 9.94 0.27 -9.66
C VAL A 49 8.78 1.17 -9.26
N SER A 50 7.74 1.20 -10.08
CA SER A 50 6.55 2.01 -9.87
C SER A 50 5.28 1.31 -10.30
N ASN A 51 4.16 1.81 -9.78
CA ASN A 51 2.83 1.32 -10.11
C ASN A 51 1.93 2.53 -10.42
N LYS A 52 1.18 2.46 -11.52
CA LYS A 52 0.20 3.48 -11.89
C LYS A 52 -1.17 2.84 -12.09
N MET A 53 -2.16 3.33 -11.36
CA MET A 53 -3.53 2.83 -11.43
C MET A 53 -4.07 2.97 -12.86
N VAL A 54 -4.72 1.91 -13.33
CA VAL A 54 -5.53 1.89 -14.56
C VAL A 54 -7.01 1.78 -14.19
N PHE A 55 -7.33 0.93 -13.22
CA PHE A 55 -8.70 0.73 -12.74
C PHE A 55 -8.68 0.34 -11.26
N LEU A 56 -9.64 0.84 -10.49
CA LEU A 56 -9.84 0.46 -9.10
C LEU A 56 -11.34 0.46 -8.78
N ASN A 57 -11.81 -0.62 -8.16
CA ASN A 57 -13.10 -0.67 -7.50
C ASN A 57 -12.93 -1.34 -6.11
N LYS A 58 -14.03 -1.72 -5.47
CA LYS A 58 -14.00 -2.31 -4.12
C LYS A 58 -13.24 -3.65 -4.03
N THR A 59 -13.13 -4.40 -5.12
CA THR A 59 -12.57 -5.77 -5.15
C THR A 59 -11.44 -5.95 -6.13
N ASP A 60 -11.31 -5.07 -7.11
CA ASP A 60 -10.44 -5.21 -8.26
C ASP A 60 -9.56 -3.98 -8.40
N TYR A 61 -8.27 -4.23 -8.65
CA TYR A 61 -7.28 -3.23 -8.97
C TYR A 61 -6.52 -3.67 -10.23
N GLN A 62 -6.34 -2.77 -11.18
CA GLN A 62 -5.52 -2.97 -12.36
C GLN A 62 -4.52 -1.83 -12.42
N PHE A 63 -3.27 -2.14 -12.74
CA PHE A 63 -2.21 -1.16 -12.75
C PHE A 63 -1.08 -1.51 -13.70
N ASN A 64 -0.44 -0.46 -14.19
CA ASN A 64 0.80 -0.54 -14.93
C ASN A 64 1.95 -0.60 -13.93
N HIS A 65 2.63 -1.75 -13.90
CA HIS A 65 3.86 -1.98 -13.16
C HIS A 65 5.06 -1.71 -14.06
N THR A 66 5.84 -0.71 -13.71
CA THR A 66 6.98 -0.25 -14.51
C THR A 66 8.26 -0.41 -13.70
N PHE A 67 9.36 -0.79 -14.35
CA PHE A 67 10.67 -0.91 -13.70
C PHE A 67 11.79 -0.85 -14.73
N ILE A 68 13.01 -0.54 -14.28
CA ILE A 68 14.22 -0.71 -15.07
C ILE A 68 14.81 -2.09 -14.78
N ASN A 69 15.14 -2.84 -15.82
CA ASN A 69 15.92 -4.07 -15.75
C ASN A 69 17.18 -3.91 -16.61
N GLY A 70 18.35 -3.91 -15.97
CA GLY A 70 19.58 -3.47 -16.62
C GLY A 70 19.48 -1.99 -17.01
N THR A 71 19.38 -1.71 -18.32
CA THR A 71 19.29 -0.35 -18.88
C THR A 71 17.93 -0.04 -19.51
N SER A 72 17.02 -1.02 -19.56
CA SER A 72 15.76 -0.91 -20.30
C SER A 72 14.57 -0.78 -19.37
N TRP A 73 13.69 0.15 -19.71
CA TRP A 73 12.36 0.23 -19.12
C TRP A 73 11.52 -0.96 -19.52
N GLN A 74 10.79 -1.52 -18.56
CA GLN A 74 9.86 -2.62 -18.73
C GLN A 74 8.50 -2.17 -18.20
N LEU A 75 7.45 -2.56 -18.90
CA LEU A 75 6.06 -2.26 -18.54
C LEU A 75 5.28 -3.58 -18.49
N GLN A 76 4.53 -3.78 -17.42
CA GLN A 76 3.63 -4.91 -17.25
C GLN A 76 2.27 -4.41 -16.80
N ASN A 77 1.20 -4.88 -17.43
CA ASN A 77 -0.15 -4.68 -16.93
C ASN A 77 -0.47 -5.80 -15.94
N LEU A 78 -0.73 -5.45 -14.68
CA LEU A 78 -0.99 -6.38 -13.58
C LEU A 78 -2.39 -6.18 -13.02
N TYR A 79 -2.91 -7.26 -12.42
CA TYR A 79 -4.25 -7.32 -11.84
C TYR A 79 -4.15 -7.76 -10.39
N ALA A 80 -4.94 -7.15 -9.52
CA ALA A 80 -5.04 -7.55 -8.13
C ALA A 80 -6.49 -7.71 -7.67
N ARG A 81 -6.73 -8.75 -6.87
CA ARG A 81 -7.97 -8.91 -6.09
C ARG A 81 -7.74 -8.41 -4.67
N LEU A 82 -8.53 -7.43 -4.26
CA LEU A 82 -8.51 -6.86 -2.92
C LEU A 82 -9.34 -7.73 -1.97
N GLY A 83 -8.91 -7.79 -0.71
CA GLY A 83 -9.66 -8.45 0.34
C GLY A 83 -9.11 -8.14 1.71
N VAL A 84 -9.71 -8.75 2.73
CA VAL A 84 -9.30 -8.59 4.12
C VAL A 84 -9.14 -9.97 4.74
N ASN A 85 -8.07 -10.19 5.48
CA ASN A 85 -7.86 -11.39 6.29
C ASN A 85 -7.79 -10.98 7.77
N GLY A 86 -8.86 -11.25 8.52
CA GLY A 86 -9.02 -10.71 9.88
C GLY A 86 -9.12 -9.18 9.81
N SER A 87 -8.14 -8.47 10.37
CA SER A 87 -8.04 -7.00 10.31
C SER A 87 -7.02 -6.49 9.30
N LYS A 88 -6.37 -7.38 8.53
CA LYS A 88 -5.30 -7.00 7.61
C LYS A 88 -5.80 -6.95 6.15
N PRO A 89 -5.83 -5.77 5.52
CA PRO A 89 -6.10 -5.65 4.09
C PRO A 89 -5.01 -6.33 3.26
N TYR A 90 -5.38 -6.91 2.13
CA TYR A 90 -4.44 -7.54 1.21
C TYR A 90 -4.85 -7.32 -0.25
N MET A 91 -3.90 -7.50 -1.15
CA MET A 91 -4.12 -7.64 -2.58
C MET A 91 -3.40 -8.89 -3.12
N ASN A 92 -4.10 -9.70 -3.92
CA ASN A 92 -3.50 -10.83 -4.64
C ASN A 92 -3.15 -10.40 -6.06
N VAL A 93 -1.86 -10.13 -6.31
CA VAL A 93 -1.34 -9.57 -7.57
C VAL A 93 -0.94 -10.67 -8.55
N SER A 94 -1.39 -10.57 -9.80
CA SER A 94 -1.15 -11.54 -10.87
C SER A 94 -0.93 -10.85 -12.22
N SER A 95 -0.30 -11.55 -13.17
CA SER A 95 -0.16 -11.09 -14.55
C SER A 95 -1.39 -11.36 -15.42
N GLN A 96 -2.34 -12.16 -14.92
CA GLN A 96 -3.55 -12.55 -15.64
C GLN A 96 -4.78 -12.35 -14.76
N GLN A 97 -5.77 -11.61 -15.25
CA GLN A 97 -6.99 -11.33 -14.52
C GLN A 97 -7.68 -12.62 -14.04
N GLY A 98 -8.08 -12.65 -12.76
CA GLY A 98 -8.80 -13.78 -12.17
C GLY A 98 -7.91 -14.96 -11.72
N THR A 99 -6.60 -14.88 -11.93
CA THR A 99 -5.67 -15.93 -11.46
C THR A 99 -5.12 -15.63 -10.06
N THR A 100 -4.76 -16.68 -9.31
CA THR A 100 -4.05 -16.51 -8.04
C THR A 100 -2.60 -16.14 -8.30
N GLY A 101 -2.14 -15.05 -7.68
CA GLY A 101 -0.74 -14.65 -7.73
C GLY A 101 -0.16 -14.38 -6.34
N ILE A 102 0.71 -13.38 -6.24
CA ILE A 102 1.41 -13.07 -4.99
C ILE A 102 0.50 -12.26 -4.08
N LYS A 103 0.29 -12.75 -2.85
CA LYS A 103 -0.48 -12.04 -1.83
C LYS A 103 0.40 -11.00 -1.14
N TYR A 104 0.09 -9.73 -1.36
CA TYR A 104 0.64 -8.60 -0.62
C TYR A 104 -0.33 -8.22 0.50
N THR A 105 0.19 -8.03 1.70
CA THR A 105 -0.56 -7.59 2.88
C THR A 105 -0.15 -6.16 3.22
N LEU A 106 -1.13 -5.29 3.49
CA LEU A 106 -0.87 -3.95 3.99
C LEU A 106 -0.52 -4.02 5.48
N GLU A 107 0.71 -3.65 5.81
CA GLU A 107 1.19 -3.61 7.18
C GLU A 107 1.02 -2.23 7.81
N PHE A 108 1.01 -1.18 6.97
CA PHE A 108 0.82 0.21 7.38
C PHE A 108 0.54 1.13 6.21
N TRP A 109 -0.28 2.15 6.47
CA TRP A 109 -0.52 3.29 5.59
C TRP A 109 -0.59 4.55 6.44
N ASN A 110 0.15 5.58 6.04
CA ASN A 110 -0.01 6.93 6.57
C ASN A 110 -0.59 7.83 5.48
N ASP A 111 -1.82 8.29 5.70
CA ASP A 111 -2.56 9.08 4.72
C ASP A 111 -2.09 10.54 4.63
N THR A 112 -1.38 11.06 5.64
CA THR A 112 -0.86 12.43 5.63
C THR A 112 0.38 12.54 4.75
N VAL A 113 1.30 11.58 4.85
CA VAL A 113 2.56 11.57 4.10
C VAL A 113 2.53 10.62 2.90
N LYS A 114 1.37 10.03 2.62
CA LYS A 114 1.07 9.14 1.48
C LYS A 114 2.11 8.04 1.28
N CYS A 115 2.42 7.34 2.37
CA CYS A 115 3.42 6.29 2.38
C CYS A 115 2.88 5.03 3.08
N GLY A 116 3.29 3.86 2.59
CA GLY A 116 2.86 2.58 3.13
C GLY A 116 3.92 1.49 3.07
N VAL A 117 3.69 0.43 3.85
CA VAL A 117 4.55 -0.76 3.89
C VAL A 117 3.72 -1.98 3.53
N LEU A 118 4.16 -2.71 2.52
CA LEU A 118 3.56 -3.97 2.10
C LEU A 118 4.50 -5.13 2.45
N SER A 119 3.92 -6.26 2.83
CA SER A 119 4.62 -7.53 3.03
C SER A 119 4.07 -8.61 2.10
N PHE A 120 4.89 -9.57 1.73
CA PHE A 120 4.49 -10.73 0.93
C PHE A 120 5.42 -11.91 1.18
N TRP A 121 4.93 -13.12 0.94
CA TRP A 121 5.73 -14.32 1.12
C TRP A 121 6.47 -14.69 -0.17
N MET A 122 7.79 -14.85 -0.10
CA MET A 122 8.63 -15.26 -1.23
C MET A 122 9.79 -16.11 -0.72
N GLN A 123 10.05 -17.25 -1.38
CA GLN A 123 11.17 -18.16 -1.05
C GLN A 123 11.25 -18.52 0.45
N ALA A 124 10.10 -18.90 1.03
CA ALA A 124 9.99 -19.26 2.45
C ALA A 124 10.35 -18.13 3.44
N GLN A 125 10.35 -16.87 3.00
CA GLN A 125 10.62 -15.72 3.83
C GLN A 125 9.56 -14.62 3.61
N ASN A 126 9.26 -13.88 4.68
CA ASN A 126 8.48 -12.66 4.55
C ASN A 126 9.37 -11.57 3.94
N LYS A 127 8.99 -11.08 2.77
CA LYS A 127 9.62 -9.96 2.07
C LYS A 127 8.71 -8.75 2.15
N CYS A 128 9.29 -7.57 1.96
CA CYS A 128 8.59 -6.33 2.19
C CYS A 128 9.12 -5.20 1.30
N GLU A 129 8.25 -4.24 1.07
CA GLU A 129 8.49 -3.06 0.26
C GLU A 129 7.89 -1.83 0.96
N MET A 130 8.58 -0.70 0.84
CA MET A 130 8.08 0.61 1.24
C MET A 130 7.70 1.41 0.00
N HIS A 131 6.53 2.01 0.04
CA HIS A 131 5.95 2.73 -1.09
C HIS A 131 5.60 4.16 -0.70
N ALA A 132 5.67 5.08 -1.65
CA ALA A 132 5.15 6.43 -1.50
C ALA A 132 4.52 6.92 -2.80
N TRP A 133 3.52 7.79 -2.67
CA TRP A 133 3.00 8.54 -3.82
C TRP A 133 4.05 9.52 -4.33
N GLU A 134 4.09 9.73 -5.65
CA GLU A 134 5.08 10.58 -6.33
C GLU A 134 5.18 11.99 -5.74
N SER A 135 4.06 12.64 -5.42
CA SER A 135 4.08 13.97 -4.80
C SER A 135 4.72 14.02 -3.41
N HIS A 136 4.90 12.88 -2.74
CA HIS A 136 5.37 12.78 -1.35
C HIS A 136 6.71 12.04 -1.19
N ILE A 137 7.39 11.66 -2.28
CA ILE A 137 8.65 10.90 -2.21
C ILE A 137 9.78 11.63 -1.47
N ASN A 138 9.75 12.96 -1.47
CA ASN A 138 10.76 13.81 -0.82
C ASN A 138 10.33 14.18 0.61
N THR A 139 9.13 13.78 1.03
CA THR A 139 8.64 13.98 2.38
C THR A 139 9.22 12.91 3.28
N THR A 140 10.04 13.33 4.25
CA THR A 140 10.58 12.43 5.27
C THR A 140 9.43 11.83 6.07
N SER A 141 9.20 10.52 5.94
CA SER A 141 8.22 9.78 6.75
C SER A 141 8.94 8.91 7.79
N THR A 142 9.16 9.47 8.98
CA THR A 142 9.75 8.72 10.11
C THR A 142 8.89 7.53 10.51
N GLU A 143 7.57 7.62 10.38
CA GLU A 143 6.63 6.55 10.70
C GLU A 143 6.72 5.38 9.72
N CYS A 144 6.77 5.64 8.41
CA CYS A 144 6.97 4.60 7.42
C CYS A 144 8.33 3.92 7.59
N GLU A 145 9.39 4.69 7.78
CA GLU A 145 10.74 4.14 8.00
C GLU A 145 10.77 3.27 9.25
N LYS A 146 10.17 3.74 10.35
CA LYS A 146 10.04 2.96 11.58
C LYS A 146 9.29 1.65 11.31
N LYS A 147 8.12 1.72 10.68
CA LYS A 147 7.31 0.53 10.40
C LYS A 147 8.02 -0.42 9.43
N TYR A 148 8.70 0.12 8.42
CA TYR A 148 9.50 -0.66 7.49
C TYR A 148 10.58 -1.40 8.27
N ASN A 149 11.35 -0.76 9.15
CA ASN A 149 12.39 -1.44 9.94
C ASN A 149 11.83 -2.47 10.94
N GLU A 150 10.64 -2.22 11.49
CA GLU A 150 9.94 -3.18 12.35
C GLU A 150 9.47 -4.42 11.59
N THR A 151 8.95 -4.23 10.37
CA THR A 151 8.35 -5.29 9.54
C THR A 151 9.39 -6.05 8.72
N CYS A 152 10.32 -5.31 8.12
CA CYS A 152 11.23 -5.74 7.07
C CYS A 152 12.58 -6.12 7.71
N LYS A 153 12.68 -7.35 8.20
CA LYS A 153 13.92 -7.84 8.83
C LYS A 153 15.00 -8.10 7.79
N GLY A 154 16.25 -7.84 8.17
CA GLY A 154 17.43 -8.09 7.35
C GLY A 154 17.87 -6.87 6.54
N GLN A 155 18.56 -7.15 5.42
CA GLN A 155 19.12 -6.11 4.56
C GLN A 155 18.03 -5.36 3.80
N SER A 156 18.23 -4.05 3.64
CA SER A 156 17.37 -3.18 2.85
C SER A 156 18.12 -2.66 1.63
N TYR A 157 17.43 -2.67 0.49
CA TYR A 157 17.96 -2.23 -0.79
C TYR A 157 17.16 -1.04 -1.28
N ALA A 158 17.84 0.04 -1.66
CA ALA A 158 17.20 1.17 -2.32
C ALA A 158 16.73 0.75 -3.71
N VAL A 159 15.50 1.12 -4.05
CA VAL A 159 14.88 0.84 -5.35
C VAL A 159 14.67 2.14 -6.12
N TYR A 160 14.34 3.21 -5.40
CA TYR A 160 14.16 4.55 -5.93
C TYR A 160 15.44 5.39 -5.85
N SER A 161 15.66 6.24 -6.85
CA SER A 161 16.60 7.35 -6.83
C SER A 161 15.95 8.56 -7.52
N SER A 162 16.47 9.77 -7.31
CA SER A 162 15.93 10.99 -7.93
C SER A 162 16.04 11.02 -9.47
N SER A 163 16.80 10.11 -10.09
CA SER A 163 16.82 9.97 -11.55
C SER A 163 15.58 9.27 -12.10
N CYS A 164 14.89 8.45 -11.29
CA CYS A 164 13.75 7.65 -11.73
C CYS A 164 12.62 8.50 -12.33
N MET A 165 12.26 9.64 -11.71
CA MET A 165 11.24 10.54 -12.27
C MET A 165 11.68 11.14 -13.60
N LYS A 166 12.92 11.64 -13.67
CA LYS A 166 13.48 12.28 -14.88
C LYS A 166 13.55 11.31 -16.06
N ASP A 167 13.81 10.04 -15.77
CA ASP A 167 13.92 9.00 -16.80
C ASP A 167 12.56 8.44 -17.21
N ALA A 168 11.56 8.49 -16.33
CA ALA A 168 10.17 8.14 -16.65
C ALA A 168 9.47 9.18 -17.53
N GLU A 169 9.79 10.47 -17.38
CA GLU A 169 9.28 11.53 -18.25
C GLU A 169 9.78 11.40 -19.70
N LYS A 170 10.98 10.84 -19.90
CA LYS A 170 11.61 10.67 -21.23
C LYS A 170 11.16 9.41 -21.96
N SER A 171 10.54 8.46 -21.26
CA SER A 171 10.11 7.18 -21.83
C SER A 171 8.63 7.15 -22.24
N ASN A 172 7.88 8.21 -21.94
CA ASN A 172 6.54 8.49 -22.47
C ASN A 172 6.61 9.35 -23.74
#